data_AF-A0A4J2CUP0-F1
#
_entry.id   AF-A0A4J2CUP0-F1
#
_cell.length_a   1.000
_cell.length_b   1.000
_cell.length_c   1.000
_cell.angle_alpha   90.00
_cell.angle_beta   90.00
_cell.angle_gamma   90.00
#
_symmetry.space_group_name_H-M   'P 1'
#
loop_
_entity.id
_entity.type
_entity.pdbx_description
1 polymer ?
#
loop_
_entity_poly.entity_id
_entity_poly.type
_entity_poly.pdbx_seq_one_letter_code
_entity_poly.pdbx_strand_id
1 'polypeptide(L)'
;MKKAILMMTFGSPEEITFEGVADFFTNIRRGVRPQDHEIQTLYDNYVRIGGTPLQKITRQEVTLVEARLGNEYSVYFANKFSSPFIPDVIGQMEADGIEQCICLILEPHYSFYSVMGYEKFLESKQIQFLVIKDWYQEEVLLNYWADEIAKILK
;
A
#
# COMPACT_ATOMS: atom_id res chain seq x y z
N MET A 1 -2.59 17.84 19.05
CA MET A 1 -3.06 16.77 18.17
C MET A 1 -2.13 16.65 16.98
N LYS A 2 -1.20 15.68 17.02
CA LYS A 2 -0.41 15.34 15.84
C LYS A 2 -1.26 14.54 14.86
N LYS A 3 -1.26 14.97 13.60
CA LYS A 3 -2.05 14.35 12.53
C LYS A 3 -1.13 13.62 11.56
N ALA A 4 -1.61 12.52 11.03
CA ALA A 4 -0.91 11.74 10.04
C ALA A 4 -1.78 11.38 8.85
N ILE A 5 -1.14 11.06 7.73
CA ILE A 5 -1.72 10.28 6.65
C ILE A 5 -0.97 8.94 6.60
N LEU A 6 -1.71 7.84 6.64
CA LEU A 6 -1.19 6.50 6.41
C LEU A 6 -1.57 6.05 4.99
N MET A 7 -0.60 6.06 4.08
CA MET A 7 -0.75 5.54 2.73
C MET A 7 -0.50 4.03 2.74
N MET A 8 -1.45 3.25 2.23
CA MET A 8 -1.42 1.79 2.30
C MET A 8 -1.51 1.14 0.93
N THR A 9 -0.76 0.06 0.74
CA THR A 9 -0.83 -0.76 -0.47
C THR A 9 -0.82 -2.26 -0.16
N PHE A 10 -1.03 -3.09 -1.17
CA PHE A 10 -0.98 -4.54 -1.04
C PHE A 10 0.41 -5.03 -0.62
N GLY A 11 1.45 -4.36 -1.09
CA GLY A 11 2.84 -4.79 -0.97
C GLY A 11 3.32 -5.59 -2.17
N SER A 12 4.60 -5.91 -2.16
CA SER A 12 5.28 -6.76 -3.15
C SER A 12 6.41 -7.51 -2.45
N PRO A 13 6.95 -8.59 -3.05
CA PRO A 13 8.12 -9.26 -2.50
C PRO A 13 9.25 -8.25 -2.25
N GLU A 14 9.92 -8.39 -1.10
CA GLU A 14 11.03 -7.54 -0.71
C GLU A 14 12.30 -7.88 -1.51
N GLU A 15 12.43 -9.16 -1.85
CA GLU A 15 13.50 -9.67 -2.69
C GLU A 15 12.93 -10.57 -3.78
N ILE A 16 13.51 -10.49 -4.97
CA ILE A 16 13.18 -11.37 -6.10
C ILE A 16 14.07 -12.60 -6.05
N THR A 17 13.86 -13.41 -5.00
CA THR A 17 14.40 -14.75 -4.83
C THR A 17 13.24 -15.74 -4.69
N PHE A 18 13.49 -17.04 -4.87
CA PHE A 18 12.46 -18.05 -4.66
C PHE A 18 11.84 -17.94 -3.26
N GLU A 19 12.67 -17.82 -2.21
CA GLU A 19 12.19 -17.67 -0.84
C GLU A 19 11.53 -16.31 -0.56
N GLY A 20 12.06 -15.20 -1.09
CA GLY A 20 11.43 -13.89 -0.92
C GLY A 20 10.03 -13.83 -1.54
N VAL A 21 9.83 -14.50 -2.67
CA VAL A 21 8.51 -14.68 -3.29
C VAL A 21 7.65 -15.65 -2.47
N ALA A 22 8.22 -16.73 -1.94
CA ALA A 22 7.52 -17.69 -1.10
C ALA A 22 6.97 -17.04 0.18
N ASP A 23 7.78 -16.22 0.86
CA ASP A 23 7.40 -15.53 2.10
C ASP A 23 6.27 -14.53 1.85
N PHE A 24 6.40 -13.70 0.81
CA PHE A 24 5.32 -12.80 0.40
C PHE A 24 4.03 -13.55 0.07
N PHE A 25 4.12 -14.64 -0.69
CA PHE A 25 2.95 -15.42 -1.06
C PHE A 25 2.33 -16.16 0.14
N THR A 26 3.16 -16.58 1.09
CA THR A 26 2.72 -17.15 2.38
C THR A 26 1.94 -16.12 3.20
N ASN A 27 2.38 -14.86 3.24
CA ASN A 27 1.66 -13.78 3.90
C ASN A 27 0.28 -13.54 3.26
N ILE A 28 0.20 -13.50 1.93
CA ILE A 28 -1.08 -13.41 1.19
C ILE A 28 -2.01 -14.57 1.58
N ARG A 29 -1.46 -15.77 1.71
CA ARG A 29 -2.18 -17.00 2.09
C ARG A 29 -2.35 -17.17 3.61
N ARG A 30 -2.17 -16.11 4.40
CA ARG A 30 -2.40 -16.09 5.86
C ARG A 30 -1.56 -17.13 6.60
N GLY A 31 -0.28 -17.25 6.23
CA GLY A 31 0.68 -18.15 6.86
C GLY A 31 0.74 -19.55 6.23
N VAL A 32 -0.08 -19.86 5.24
CA VAL A 32 -0.04 -21.16 4.54
C VAL A 32 0.92 -21.07 3.36
N ARG A 33 2.08 -21.73 3.49
CA ARG A 33 3.08 -21.76 2.40
C ARG A 33 2.49 -22.41 1.14
N PRO A 34 2.62 -21.78 -0.04
CA PRO A 34 2.24 -22.41 -1.31
C PRO A 34 3.13 -23.60 -1.65
N GLN A 35 2.68 -24.44 -2.58
CA GLN A 35 3.51 -25.51 -3.13
C GLN A 35 4.64 -24.93 -3.98
N ASP A 36 5.77 -25.62 -4.07
CA ASP A 36 6.96 -25.11 -4.77
C ASP A 36 6.70 -24.73 -6.23
N HIS A 37 5.83 -25.46 -6.93
CA HIS A 37 5.47 -25.12 -8.31
C HIS A 37 4.63 -23.83 -8.42
N GLU A 38 3.81 -23.52 -7.41
CA GLU A 38 3.06 -22.25 -7.33
C GLU A 38 4.02 -21.08 -7.08
N ILE A 39 5.00 -21.28 -6.18
CA ILE A 39 6.06 -20.31 -5.89
C ILE A 39 6.91 -20.07 -7.14
N GLN A 40 7.35 -21.15 -7.80
CA GLN A 40 8.16 -21.07 -9.02
C GLN A 40 7.44 -20.27 -10.11
N THR A 41 6.15 -20.54 -10.32
CA THR A 41 5.34 -19.80 -11.32
C THR A 41 5.31 -18.30 -11.02
N LEU A 42 5.11 -17.92 -9.76
CA LEU A 42 5.08 -16.52 -9.37
C LEU A 42 6.47 -15.87 -9.48
N TYR A 43 7.52 -16.58 -9.08
CA TYR A 43 8.90 -16.13 -9.19
C TYR A 43 9.30 -15.90 -10.66
N ASP A 44 9.00 -16.84 -11.56
CA ASP A 44 9.29 -16.73 -12.99
C ASP A 44 8.59 -15.52 -13.62
N ASN A 45 7.37 -15.21 -13.18
CA ASN A 45 6.65 -14.02 -13.61
C ASN A 45 7.38 -12.73 -13.18
N TYR A 46 7.87 -12.65 -11.94
CA TYR A 46 8.66 -11.50 -11.49
C TYR A 46 9.97 -11.39 -12.26
N VAL A 47 10.70 -12.49 -12.49
CA VAL A 47 11.93 -12.49 -13.29
C VAL A 47 11.65 -11.99 -14.72
N ARG A 48 10.56 -12.45 -15.33
CA ARG A 48 10.17 -12.07 -16.70
C ARG A 48 9.92 -10.58 -16.86
N ILE A 49 9.40 -9.90 -15.84
CA ILE A 49 9.16 -8.45 -15.86
C ILE A 49 10.35 -7.63 -15.32
N GLY A 50 11.46 -8.28 -14.95
CA GLY A 50 12.65 -7.62 -14.42
C GLY A 50 12.58 -7.25 -12.93
N GLY A 51 11.70 -7.92 -12.16
CA GLY A 51 11.43 -7.66 -10.75
C GLY A 51 10.23 -6.76 -10.51
N THR A 52 10.09 -6.21 -9.30
CA THR A 52 8.97 -5.33 -8.93
C THR A 52 9.43 -3.90 -8.64
N PRO A 53 8.90 -2.89 -9.33
CA PRO A 53 9.20 -1.48 -9.03
C PRO A 53 8.27 -0.90 -7.95
N LEU A 54 7.26 -1.66 -7.49
CA LEU A 54 6.10 -1.11 -6.77
C LEU A 54 6.49 -0.40 -5.48
N GLN A 55 7.31 -1.01 -4.62
CA GLN A 55 7.77 -0.36 -3.39
C GLN A 55 8.52 0.97 -3.65
N LYS A 56 9.32 1.02 -4.72
CA LYS A 56 10.05 2.24 -5.10
C LYS A 56 9.08 3.34 -5.53
N ILE A 57 8.11 2.98 -6.38
CA ILE A 57 7.08 3.93 -6.87
C ILE A 57 6.28 4.46 -5.70
N THR A 58 5.79 3.60 -4.81
CA THR A 58 4.99 4.03 -3.66
C THR A 58 5.76 4.95 -2.71
N ARG A 59 7.05 4.68 -2.46
CA ARG A 59 7.88 5.59 -1.67
C ARG A 59 8.02 6.97 -2.33
N GLN A 60 8.13 7.01 -3.66
CA GLN A 60 8.14 8.28 -4.40
C GLN A 60 6.79 9.02 -4.27
N GLU A 61 5.67 8.31 -4.39
CA GLU A 61 4.33 8.88 -4.18
C GLU A 61 4.19 9.47 -2.77
N VAL A 62 4.65 8.74 -1.74
CA VAL A 62 4.64 9.19 -0.35
C VAL A 62 5.45 10.47 -0.17
N THR A 63 6.66 10.55 -0.74
CA THR A 63 7.47 11.78 -0.71
C THR A 63 6.78 12.95 -1.40
N LEU A 64 6.09 12.72 -2.52
CA LEU A 64 5.35 13.77 -3.22
C LEU A 64 4.16 14.27 -2.40
N VAL A 65 3.43 13.37 -1.74
CA VAL A 65 2.32 13.73 -0.84
C VAL A 65 2.83 14.49 0.38
N GLU A 66 3.92 14.02 1.00
CA GLU A 66 4.57 14.69 2.13
C GLU A 66 4.99 16.12 1.75
N ALA A 67 5.67 16.30 0.61
CA ALA A 67 6.06 17.61 0.12
C ALA A 67 4.84 18.52 -0.14
N ARG A 68 3.72 17.96 -0.62
CA ARG A 68 2.51 18.72 -0.92
C ARG A 68 1.74 19.16 0.33
N LEU A 69 1.80 18.39 1.41
CA LEU A 69 1.11 18.66 2.67
C LEU A 69 1.97 19.49 3.64
N GLY A 70 3.29 19.45 3.49
CA GLY A 70 4.22 20.13 4.38
C GLY A 70 4.10 19.65 5.82
N ASN A 71 4.27 20.56 6.78
CA ASN A 71 4.33 20.20 8.21
C ASN A 71 2.96 19.99 8.88
N GLU A 72 1.85 20.02 8.13
CA GLU A 72 0.51 19.84 8.71
C GLU A 72 0.21 18.36 9.03
N TYR A 73 0.78 17.45 8.26
CA TYR A 73 0.59 16.00 8.41
C TYR A 73 1.92 15.27 8.28
N SER A 74 2.20 14.35 9.22
CA SER A 74 3.23 13.32 8.99
C SER A 74 2.70 12.28 8.00
N VAL A 75 3.49 11.89 6.99
CA VAL A 75 3.06 10.90 6.01
C VAL A 75 3.80 9.58 6.22
N TYR A 76 3.04 8.50 6.41
CA TYR A 76 3.55 7.15 6.62
C TYR A 76 3.14 6.25 5.46
N PHE A 77 3.94 5.21 5.23
CA PHE A 77 3.69 4.17 4.23
C PHE A 77 3.66 2.81 4.90
N ALA A 78 2.63 2.02 4.60
CA ALA A 78 2.56 0.64 5.02
C ALA A 78 2.00 -0.30 3.94
N ASN A 79 2.34 -1.57 4.08
CA ASN A 79 1.92 -2.65 3.21
C ASN A 79 1.12 -3.68 4.00
N LYS A 80 0.21 -4.35 3.30
CA LYS A 80 -0.62 -5.41 3.89
C LYS A 80 0.12 -6.74 4.02
N PHE A 81 0.96 -7.09 3.03
CA PHE A 81 1.57 -8.43 2.93
C PHE A 81 3.10 -8.46 2.82
N SER A 82 3.76 -7.30 2.90
CA SER A 82 5.22 -7.17 2.93
C SER A 82 5.62 -6.05 3.90
N SER A 83 6.91 -5.95 4.24
CA SER A 83 7.43 -4.81 5.00
C SER A 83 7.36 -3.51 4.18
N PRO A 84 7.16 -2.33 4.81
CA PRO A 84 6.80 -2.14 6.22
C PRO A 84 5.33 -2.51 6.46
N PHE A 85 5.04 -3.40 7.42
CA PHE A 85 3.67 -3.88 7.64
C PHE A 85 2.80 -2.83 8.36
N ILE A 86 1.50 -2.82 8.09
CA ILE A 86 0.54 -1.90 8.74
C ILE A 86 0.66 -1.90 10.28
N PRO A 87 0.67 -3.06 10.98
CA PRO A 87 0.80 -3.06 12.43
C PRO A 87 2.11 -2.46 12.93
N ASP A 88 3.23 -2.74 12.24
CA ASP A 88 4.55 -2.21 12.62
C ASP A 88 4.59 -0.68 12.48
N VAL A 89 4.04 -0.16 11.38
CA VAL A 89 3.97 1.28 11.11
C VAL A 89 3.05 1.98 12.09
N ILE A 90 1.92 1.36 12.46
CA ILE A 90 1.05 1.90 13.52
C ILE A 90 1.79 1.98 14.85
N GLY A 91 2.57 0.95 15.22
CA GLY A 91 3.40 0.98 16.42
C GLY A 91 4.41 2.15 16.41
N GLN A 92 5.01 2.44 15.25
CA GLN A 92 5.87 3.62 15.09
C GLN A 92 5.08 4.93 15.22
N MET A 93 3.89 5.03 14.61
CA MET A 93 3.03 6.22 14.70
C MET A 93 2.60 6.49 16.15
N GLU A 94 2.33 5.45 16.93
CA GLU A 94 2.05 5.57 18.37
C GLU A 94 3.26 6.10 19.13
N ALA A 95 4.46 5.57 18.86
CA ALA A 95 5.70 6.07 19.46
C ALA A 95 6.00 7.53 19.10
N ASP A 96 5.61 7.97 17.90
CA ASP A 96 5.73 9.35 17.44
C ASP A 96 4.67 10.30 18.04
N GLY A 97 3.69 9.75 18.77
CA GLY A 97 2.61 10.48 19.42
C GLY A 97 1.53 10.97 18.46
N ILE A 98 1.28 10.25 17.36
CA ILE A 98 0.14 10.52 16.47
C ILE A 98 -1.17 10.26 17.22
N GLU A 99 -2.15 11.15 17.03
CA GLU A 99 -3.46 11.05 17.68
C GLU A 99 -4.60 10.86 16.65
N GLN A 100 -4.43 11.39 15.44
CA GLN A 100 -5.42 11.29 14.35
C GLN A 100 -4.73 10.90 13.05
N CYS A 101 -5.31 9.95 12.33
CA CYS A 101 -4.76 9.47 11.07
C CYS A 101 -5.83 9.35 9.99
N ILE A 102 -5.57 9.95 8.83
CA ILE A 102 -6.33 9.68 7.61
C ILE A 102 -5.68 8.50 6.90
N CYS A 103 -6.44 7.43 6.69
CA CYS A 103 -5.96 6.22 6.01
C CYS A 103 -6.35 6.30 4.53
N LEU A 104 -5.35 6.33 3.66
CA LEU A 104 -5.51 6.34 2.21
C LEU A 104 -4.97 5.04 1.64
N ILE A 105 -5.84 4.23 1.03
CA ILE A 105 -5.43 3.04 0.30
C ILE A 105 -5.18 3.47 -1.14
N LEU A 106 -4.03 3.08 -1.72
CA LEU A 106 -3.66 3.42 -3.09
C LEU A 106 -4.37 2.54 -4.13
N GLU A 107 -5.65 2.29 -3.88
CA GLU A 107 -6.61 1.65 -4.76
C GLU A 107 -7.86 2.57 -4.79
N PRO A 108 -8.19 3.18 -5.94
CA PRO A 108 -9.26 4.20 -5.97
C PRO A 108 -10.67 3.63 -5.79
N HIS A 109 -10.84 2.33 -5.98
CA HIS A 109 -12.14 1.66 -5.94
C HIS A 109 -12.33 0.90 -4.62
N TYR A 110 -13.50 1.06 -4.01
CA TYR A 110 -13.89 0.25 -2.86
C TYR A 110 -14.20 -1.20 -3.25
N SER A 111 -13.74 -2.14 -2.43
CA SER A 111 -14.17 -3.54 -2.47
C SER A 111 -14.18 -4.12 -1.06
N PHE A 112 -15.15 -5.01 -0.80
CA PHE A 112 -15.22 -5.79 0.43
C PHE A 112 -13.92 -6.59 0.66
N TYR A 113 -13.33 -7.12 -0.42
CA TYR A 113 -12.14 -7.98 -0.32
C TYR A 113 -10.82 -7.20 -0.26
N SER A 114 -10.77 -5.98 -0.80
CA SER A 114 -9.58 -5.12 -0.70
C SER A 114 -9.71 -4.14 0.47
N VAL A 115 -10.43 -3.04 0.30
CA VAL A 115 -10.50 -1.89 1.24
C VAL A 115 -10.89 -2.30 2.66
N MET A 116 -12.00 -3.04 2.85
CA MET A 116 -12.33 -3.53 4.19
C MET A 116 -11.35 -4.57 4.73
N GLY A 117 -10.58 -5.20 3.84
CA GLY A 117 -9.47 -6.06 4.23
C GLY A 117 -8.30 -5.30 4.86
N TYR A 118 -8.12 -4.00 4.60
CA TYR A 118 -7.10 -3.16 5.24
C TYR A 118 -7.52 -2.72 6.64
N GLU A 119 -8.79 -2.39 6.83
CA GLU A 119 -9.32 -1.90 8.11
C GLU A 119 -9.09 -2.84 9.28
N LYS A 120 -9.01 -4.16 9.01
CA LYS A 120 -8.69 -5.18 10.02
C LYS A 120 -7.29 -5.06 10.61
N PHE A 121 -6.39 -4.32 9.96
CA PHE A 121 -5.04 -4.09 10.44
C PHE A 121 -4.90 -2.74 11.16
N LEU A 122 -5.94 -1.88 11.12
CA LEU A 122 -5.96 -0.56 11.73
C LEU A 122 -6.39 -0.64 13.19
N GLU A 123 -5.52 -1.15 14.04
CA GLU A 123 -5.78 -1.32 15.48
C GLU A 123 -4.87 -0.42 16.31
N SER A 124 -5.47 0.50 17.09
CA SER A 124 -4.77 1.32 18.08
C SER A 124 -5.77 1.80 19.13
N LYS A 125 -5.28 1.97 20.37
CA LYS A 125 -6.05 2.64 21.44
C LYS A 125 -5.78 4.15 21.51
N GLN A 126 -4.78 4.62 20.78
CA GLN A 126 -4.24 5.98 20.86
C GLN A 126 -4.62 6.80 19.62
N ILE A 127 -4.69 6.15 18.46
CA ILE A 127 -4.92 6.80 17.16
C ILE A 127 -6.38 6.65 16.74
N GLN A 128 -7.01 7.78 16.42
CA GLN A 128 -8.30 7.79 15.74
C GLN A 128 -8.08 7.70 14.22
N PHE A 129 -8.55 6.61 13.61
CA PHE A 129 -8.44 6.39 12.16
C PHE A 129 -9.69 6.89 11.41
N LEU A 130 -9.47 7.64 10.33
CA LEU A 130 -10.47 8.01 9.33
C LEU A 130 -10.09 7.39 7.99
N VAL A 131 -10.87 6.40 7.54
CA VAL A 131 -10.55 5.64 6.32
C VAL A 131 -11.28 6.22 5.11
N ILE A 132 -10.51 6.60 4.09
CA ILE A 132 -11.05 6.94 2.78
C ILE A 132 -11.45 5.63 2.10
N LYS A 133 -12.75 5.47 1.81
CA LYS A 133 -13.32 4.22 1.29
C LYS A 133 -13.08 4.05 -0.21
N ASP A 134 -13.18 5.13 -0.95
CA ASP A 134 -12.94 5.21 -2.37
C ASP A 134 -12.65 6.67 -2.77
N TRP A 135 -12.02 6.83 -3.93
CA TRP A 135 -11.63 8.12 -4.50
C TRP A 135 -11.57 8.07 -6.04
N TYR A 136 -12.22 7.09 -6.66
CA TYR A 136 -12.23 6.92 -8.12
C TYR A 136 -12.98 8.02 -8.87
N GLN A 137 -13.90 8.73 -8.20
CA GLN A 137 -14.70 9.82 -8.78
C GLN A 137 -14.01 11.18 -8.73
N GLU A 138 -12.82 11.27 -8.15
CA GLU A 138 -12.05 12.51 -8.10
C GLU A 138 -11.76 13.01 -9.52
N GLU A 139 -12.19 14.22 -9.83
CA GLU A 139 -12.14 14.79 -11.19
C GLU A 139 -10.71 14.78 -11.75
N VAL A 140 -9.72 15.04 -10.89
CA VAL A 140 -8.29 15.00 -11.25
C VAL A 140 -7.83 13.60 -11.69
N LEU A 141 -8.35 12.53 -11.10
CA LEU A 141 -8.02 11.15 -11.48
C LEU A 141 -8.70 10.78 -12.81
N LEU A 142 -9.96 11.17 -12.97
CA LEU A 142 -10.72 10.93 -14.20
C LEU A 142 -10.07 11.65 -15.39
N ASN A 143 -9.70 12.92 -15.22
CA ASN A 143 -9.04 13.71 -16.24
C ASN A 143 -7.66 13.14 -16.60
N TYR A 144 -6.87 12.69 -15.62
CA TYR A 144 -5.59 12.03 -15.88
C TYR A 144 -5.75 10.83 -16.82
N TRP A 145 -6.69 9.92 -16.52
CA TRP A 145 -6.91 8.75 -17.36
C TRP A 145 -7.48 9.10 -18.74
N ALA A 146 -8.38 10.08 -18.82
CA ALA A 146 -8.90 10.58 -20.10
C ALA A 146 -7.77 11.11 -20.99
N ASP A 147 -6.84 11.88 -20.43
CA ASP A 147 -5.70 12.44 -21.14
C ASP A 147 -4.72 11.36 -21.61
N GLU A 148 -4.38 10.38 -20.76
CA GLU A 148 -3.50 9.26 -21.13
C GLU A 148 -4.11 8.40 -22.25
N ILE A 149 -5.41 8.11 -22.20
CA ILE A 149 -6.11 7.39 -23.27
C ILE A 149 -6.10 8.21 -24.57
N ALA A 150 -6.36 9.52 -24.50
CA ALA A 150 -6.36 10.38 -25.66
C ALA A 150 -4.99 10.49 -26.35
N LYS A 151 -3.88 10.30 -25.62
CA LYS A 151 -2.52 10.23 -26.20
C LYS A 151 -2.29 8.97 -27.03
N ILE A 152 -2.92 7.86 -26.67
CA ILE A 152 -2.77 6.56 -27.37
C ILE A 152 -3.65 6.50 -28.62
N LEU A 153 -4.82 7.13 -28.59
CA LEU A 153 -5.79 7.11 -29.70
C LEU A 153 -5.45 8.06 -30.86
N LYS A 154 -4.45 8.93 -30.69
CA LYS A 154 -3.94 9.84 -31.73
C LYS A 154 -2.86 9.18 -32.56
#